data_AF-A0A8H5LUR9-F1
#
_entry.id   AF-A0A8H5LUR9-F1
#
_cell.length_a   1.000
_cell.length_b   1.000
_cell.length_c   1.000
_cell.angle_alpha   90.00
_cell.angle_beta   90.00
_cell.angle_gamma   90.00
#
_symmetry.space_group_name_H-M   'P 1'
#
loop_
_entity.id
_entity.type
_entity.pdbx_description
1 polymer ?
#
loop_
_entity_poly.entity_id
_entity_poly.type
_entity_poly.pdbx_seq_one_letter_code
_entity_poly.pdbx_strand_id
1 'polypeptide(L)'
;MAGTLIIVLKGVSKKRAYPPGSPNKNVRSKTRRRVQSSDGQELIQSVFAETWAAFYAWECEYARESIKSLSSVLRTTEVLPTASARASSAEDFISAFKGLKLDSGPRPTNNVFTGFATAVCEEFLDDIECINIDIPPPGEGLSSPPYESCTPIKTSIMKGDDSHYMPFIPFADDPGFKFEYHIDRYKYTAWQQHDPDKVHKHCKADIVGVGDGDEFFDLQIITFEAACQLHNIYKLNFEQIDKANVLPLRMLTSDESPGLLDLIPKLSHPRQITKHLMPQNNLQLSPSKLVSRSPRIITSESSKVKVEVSNFISRFCHRLSCSTSYCSRHLDSSSPPLKIPPKLKKFDLSQSAAEACGDNCFLHLHLSGSVSPVYAASKEWTKDDTDILEVVLHSAPDASPCDISIICRKSCQEVFEKRTQMIPDAQVELLLKRDKKRRPVKKRRPAKRRVESFKDSNPYNFTPP
;
A
#
# COMPACT_ATOMS: atom_id res chain seq x y z
N MET A 1 -15.36 -37.59 -35.49
CA MET A 1 -13.99 -37.58 -36.05
C MET A 1 -13.16 -36.64 -35.20
N ALA A 2 -12.31 -37.19 -34.32
CA ALA A 2 -11.47 -36.40 -33.42
C ALA A 2 -10.14 -36.12 -34.13
N GLY A 3 -9.91 -34.86 -34.50
CA GLY A 3 -8.64 -34.41 -35.05
C GLY A 3 -7.76 -33.85 -33.93
N THR A 4 -6.67 -34.54 -33.62
CA THR A 4 -5.65 -34.05 -32.68
C THR A 4 -4.74 -33.07 -33.41
N LEU A 5 -4.77 -31.79 -33.03
CA LEU A 5 -3.83 -30.77 -33.49
C LEU A 5 -2.57 -30.85 -32.61
N ILE A 6 -1.43 -31.25 -33.19
CA ILE A 6 -0.12 -31.26 -32.52
C ILE A 6 0.67 -30.04 -33.00
N ILE A 7 0.87 -29.06 -32.13
CA ILE A 7 1.76 -27.91 -32.41
C ILE A 7 3.17 -28.28 -31.92
N VAL A 8 4.10 -28.46 -32.86
CA VAL A 8 5.52 -28.73 -32.58
C VAL A 8 6.27 -27.40 -32.57
N LEU A 9 6.65 -26.92 -31.38
CA LEU A 9 7.57 -25.79 -31.24
C LEU A 9 9.02 -26.30 -31.23
N LYS A 10 9.76 -26.05 -32.33
CA LYS A 10 11.21 -26.29 -32.41
C LYS A 10 11.97 -25.18 -31.69
N GLY A 11 12.33 -25.42 -30.42
CA GLY A 11 13.31 -24.61 -29.70
C GLY A 11 14.74 -24.93 -30.17
N VAL A 12 15.37 -24.00 -30.88
CA VAL A 12 16.80 -24.09 -31.24
C VAL A 12 17.63 -23.65 -30.03
N SER A 13 18.07 -24.62 -29.23
CA SER A 13 19.00 -24.38 -28.12
C SER A 13 20.44 -24.31 -28.63
N LYS A 14 20.99 -23.09 -28.75
CA LYS A 14 22.44 -22.89 -28.94
C LYS A 14 23.14 -22.92 -27.58
N LYS A 15 23.63 -24.09 -27.17
CA LYS A 15 24.56 -24.22 -26.05
C LYS A 15 25.91 -23.60 -26.45
N ARG A 16 26.28 -22.46 -25.85
CA ARG A 16 27.67 -21.99 -25.80
C ARG A 16 28.34 -22.61 -24.58
N ALA A 17 29.26 -23.55 -24.82
CA ALA A 17 30.16 -24.05 -23.80
C ALA A 17 31.30 -23.05 -23.60
N TYR A 18 31.55 -22.64 -22.35
CA TYR A 18 32.79 -21.99 -21.95
C TYR A 18 33.78 -23.04 -21.43
N PRO A 19 35.07 -22.96 -21.76
CA PRO A 19 36.06 -23.92 -21.29
C PRO A 19 36.46 -23.66 -19.83
N PRO A 20 36.85 -24.70 -19.07
CA PRO A 20 37.35 -24.54 -17.70
C PRO A 20 38.80 -24.03 -17.74
N GLY A 21 39.02 -22.82 -17.20
CA GLY A 21 40.35 -22.27 -16.98
C GLY A 21 41.00 -22.89 -15.73
N SER A 22 42.21 -23.41 -15.88
CA SER A 22 43.06 -23.94 -14.81
C SER A 22 43.76 -22.83 -14.00
N PRO A 23 44.16 -23.11 -12.73
CA PRO A 23 44.61 -22.08 -11.81
C PRO A 23 46.10 -21.78 -11.97
N ASN A 24 46.44 -20.52 -12.23
CA ASN A 24 47.83 -20.06 -12.22
C ASN A 24 48.21 -19.58 -10.82
N LYS A 25 49.21 -20.23 -10.22
CA LYS A 25 49.79 -19.86 -8.92
C LYS A 25 50.94 -18.87 -9.12
N ASN A 26 51.11 -17.98 -8.13
CA ASN A 26 52.25 -17.09 -7.87
C ASN A 26 52.15 -15.65 -8.41
N VAL A 27 51.59 -14.75 -7.58
CA VAL A 27 52.24 -13.45 -7.30
C VAL A 27 52.01 -13.10 -5.82
N ARG A 28 53.11 -13.01 -5.07
CA ARG A 28 53.15 -12.55 -3.67
C ARG A 28 53.36 -11.04 -3.60
N SER A 29 52.67 -10.45 -2.62
CA SER A 29 53.05 -9.26 -1.81
C SER A 29 53.08 -7.86 -2.44
N LYS A 30 51.94 -7.14 -2.34
CA LYS A 30 51.81 -5.83 -1.65
C LYS A 30 50.38 -5.27 -1.83
N THR A 31 49.40 -5.82 -1.11
CA THR A 31 48.03 -5.28 -1.09
C THR A 31 47.42 -5.46 0.30
N ARG A 32 47.78 -4.60 1.25
CA ARG A 32 47.16 -4.54 2.57
C ARG A 32 46.51 -3.17 2.75
N ARG A 33 45.32 -3.00 2.14
CA ARG A 33 44.24 -2.05 2.51
C ARG A 33 43.02 -2.02 1.56
N ARG A 34 42.85 -2.99 0.64
CA ARG A 34 41.69 -3.05 -0.29
C ARG A 34 40.94 -4.39 -0.37
N VAL A 35 41.26 -5.35 0.51
CA VAL A 35 40.79 -6.75 0.42
C VAL A 35 39.49 -7.02 1.21
N GLN A 36 38.99 -6.08 2.02
CA GLN A 36 37.73 -6.28 2.74
C GLN A 36 36.46 -5.89 1.96
N SER A 37 36.58 -5.32 0.75
CA SER A 37 35.39 -4.88 -0.01
C SER A 37 34.94 -5.84 -1.11
N SER A 38 35.79 -6.76 -1.60
CA SER A 38 35.37 -7.74 -2.62
C SER A 38 34.46 -8.80 -2.02
N ASP A 39 34.82 -9.34 -0.86
CA ASP A 39 34.12 -10.47 -0.24
C ASP A 39 32.65 -10.14 0.08
N GLY A 40 32.37 -8.89 0.49
CA GLY A 40 31.01 -8.44 0.75
C GLY A 40 30.16 -8.29 -0.53
N GLN A 41 30.76 -7.83 -1.63
CA GLN A 41 30.03 -7.69 -2.90
C GLN A 41 29.74 -9.06 -3.53
N GLU A 42 30.69 -9.97 -3.50
CA GLU A 42 30.51 -11.35 -3.99
C GLU A 42 29.41 -12.08 -3.21
N LEU A 43 29.36 -11.91 -1.89
CA LEU A 43 28.28 -12.45 -1.06
C LEU A 43 26.91 -11.88 -1.46
N ILE A 44 26.79 -10.56 -1.61
CA ILE A 44 25.51 -9.92 -1.99
C ILE A 44 25.06 -10.38 -3.38
N GLN A 45 25.99 -10.50 -4.34
CA GLN A 45 25.71 -11.02 -5.68
C GLN A 45 25.23 -12.48 -5.63
N SER A 46 25.91 -13.32 -4.85
CA SER A 46 25.57 -14.73 -4.70
C SER A 46 24.17 -14.91 -4.11
N VAL A 47 23.85 -14.20 -3.04
CA VAL A 47 22.53 -14.28 -2.39
C VAL A 47 21.45 -13.77 -3.34
N PHE A 48 21.69 -12.66 -4.05
CA PHE A 48 20.73 -12.16 -5.02
C PHE A 48 20.47 -13.14 -6.17
N ALA A 49 21.52 -13.75 -6.73
CA ALA A 49 21.41 -14.74 -7.79
C ALA A 49 20.68 -16.02 -7.33
N GLU A 50 20.94 -16.47 -6.10
CA GLU A 50 20.24 -17.60 -5.49
C GLU A 50 18.75 -17.28 -5.29
N THR A 51 18.41 -16.13 -4.71
CA THR A 51 17.01 -15.69 -4.54
C THR A 51 16.30 -15.55 -5.88
N TRP A 52 16.98 -15.02 -6.91
CA TRP A 52 16.44 -14.92 -8.27
C TRP A 52 16.09 -16.30 -8.83
N ALA A 53 17.02 -17.26 -8.77
CA ALA A 53 16.80 -18.61 -9.26
C ALA A 53 15.68 -19.32 -8.48
N ALA A 54 15.64 -19.15 -7.15
CA ALA A 54 14.60 -19.71 -6.30
C ALA A 54 13.22 -19.12 -6.62
N PHE A 55 13.12 -17.81 -6.86
CA PHE A 55 11.86 -17.14 -7.20
C PHE A 55 11.24 -17.73 -8.48
N TYR A 56 12.01 -17.81 -9.58
CA TYR A 56 11.48 -18.33 -10.84
C TYR A 56 11.24 -19.85 -10.83
N ALA A 57 12.02 -20.61 -10.03
CA ALA A 57 11.73 -22.02 -9.79
C ALA A 57 10.37 -22.20 -9.08
N TRP A 58 10.11 -21.39 -8.06
CA TRP A 58 8.84 -21.35 -7.35
C TRP A 58 7.68 -20.92 -8.25
N GLU A 59 7.84 -19.84 -9.02
CA GLU A 59 6.80 -19.31 -9.90
C GLU A 59 6.31 -20.38 -10.89
N CYS A 60 7.24 -21.14 -11.47
CA CYS A 60 6.91 -22.25 -12.37
C CYS A 60 6.06 -23.34 -11.68
N GLU A 61 6.35 -23.66 -10.42
CA GLU A 61 5.59 -24.65 -9.66
C GLU A 61 4.23 -24.10 -9.24
N TYR A 62 4.19 -22.88 -8.71
CA TYR A 62 2.97 -22.18 -8.33
C TYR A 62 2.01 -22.00 -9.51
N ALA A 63 2.51 -21.59 -10.68
CA ALA A 63 1.70 -21.46 -11.88
C ALA A 63 1.11 -22.82 -12.30
N ARG A 64 1.92 -23.90 -12.23
CA ARG A 64 1.47 -25.26 -12.52
C ARG A 64 0.40 -25.75 -11.56
N GLU A 65 0.57 -25.51 -10.26
CA GLU A 65 -0.42 -25.86 -9.24
C GLU A 65 -1.70 -25.03 -9.38
N SER A 66 -1.57 -23.74 -9.68
CA SER A 66 -2.70 -22.85 -9.95
C SER A 66 -3.52 -23.35 -11.13
N ILE A 67 -2.88 -23.68 -12.26
CA ILE A 67 -3.53 -24.27 -13.44
C ILE A 67 -4.20 -25.61 -13.07
N LYS A 68 -3.51 -26.48 -12.32
CA LYS A 68 -4.10 -27.76 -11.87
C LYS A 68 -5.32 -27.54 -10.99
N SER A 69 -5.28 -26.57 -10.07
CA SER A 69 -6.39 -26.27 -9.16
C SER A 69 -7.63 -25.82 -9.96
N LEU A 70 -7.44 -24.97 -10.97
CA LEU A 70 -8.49 -24.53 -11.89
C LEU A 70 -9.05 -25.69 -12.73
N SER A 71 -8.20 -26.63 -13.16
CA SER A 71 -8.65 -27.80 -13.95
C SER A 71 -9.55 -28.78 -13.17
N SER A 72 -9.48 -28.78 -11.84
CA SER A 72 -10.26 -29.70 -11.00
C SER A 72 -11.75 -29.39 -10.92
N VAL A 73 -12.16 -28.17 -11.30
CA VAL A 73 -13.57 -27.72 -11.28
C VAL A 73 -14.37 -28.25 -12.47
N LEU A 74 -13.71 -28.78 -13.50
CA LEU A 74 -14.33 -29.52 -14.61
C LEU A 74 -14.46 -31.02 -14.33
N ARG A 75 -14.53 -31.43 -13.05
CA ARG A 75 -15.16 -32.70 -12.76
C ARG A 75 -16.62 -32.53 -13.14
N THR A 76 -16.93 -33.02 -14.33
CA THR A 76 -18.26 -33.47 -14.72
C THR A 76 -18.88 -33.98 -13.44
N THR A 77 -19.95 -33.33 -13.00
CA THR A 77 -20.91 -33.97 -12.12
C THR A 77 -21.35 -35.19 -12.92
N GLU A 78 -20.57 -36.28 -12.83
CA GLU A 78 -21.12 -37.61 -12.95
C GLU A 78 -22.24 -37.55 -11.95
N VAL A 79 -23.45 -37.41 -12.49
CA VAL A 79 -24.68 -37.64 -11.79
C VAL A 79 -24.47 -39.02 -11.20
N LEU A 80 -24.01 -39.06 -9.94
CA LEU A 80 -23.93 -40.27 -9.18
C LEU A 80 -25.34 -40.83 -9.30
N PRO A 81 -25.55 -41.97 -9.98
CA PRO A 81 -26.87 -42.52 -10.13
C PRO A 81 -27.39 -42.62 -8.72
N THR A 82 -28.54 -42.00 -8.46
CA THR A 82 -29.18 -41.90 -7.18
C THR A 82 -29.25 -43.31 -6.61
N ALA A 83 -28.22 -43.69 -5.86
CA ALA A 83 -28.18 -44.97 -5.20
C ALA A 83 -29.25 -44.81 -4.16
N SER A 84 -30.36 -45.52 -4.40
CA SER A 84 -31.42 -45.77 -3.45
C SER A 84 -30.78 -46.20 -2.14
N ALA A 85 -30.48 -45.21 -1.31
CA ALA A 85 -29.96 -45.41 0.02
C ALA A 85 -31.16 -45.93 0.81
N ARG A 86 -31.22 -47.26 0.90
CA ARG A 86 -31.94 -47.95 1.97
C ARG A 86 -31.64 -47.20 3.26
N ALA A 87 -32.68 -46.61 3.83
CA ALA A 87 -32.69 -46.02 5.15
C ALA A 87 -32.05 -47.00 6.14
N SER A 88 -30.83 -46.70 6.57
CA SER A 88 -30.33 -47.21 7.83
C SER A 88 -30.92 -46.30 8.91
N SER A 89 -31.57 -46.95 9.87
CA SER A 89 -32.52 -46.38 10.84
C SER A 89 -32.10 -45.02 11.41
N ALA A 90 -33.05 -44.07 11.38
CA ALA A 90 -32.95 -42.76 12.00
C ALA A 90 -32.86 -42.79 13.54
N GLU A 91 -32.91 -43.98 14.17
CA GLU A 91 -32.93 -44.13 15.62
C GLU A 91 -31.57 -43.84 16.27
N ASP A 92 -30.45 -44.09 15.57
CA ASP A 92 -29.11 -43.90 16.13
C ASP A 92 -28.69 -42.41 16.22
N PHE A 93 -29.23 -41.56 15.34
CA PHE A 93 -28.99 -40.11 15.40
C PHE A 93 -29.89 -39.39 16.42
N ILE A 94 -31.06 -39.96 16.74
CA ILE A 94 -32.03 -39.39 17.70
C ILE A 94 -31.55 -39.55 19.16
N SER A 95 -30.72 -40.55 19.46
CA SER A 95 -30.17 -40.76 20.80
C SER A 95 -29.22 -39.64 21.25
N ALA A 96 -28.55 -38.95 20.33
CA ALA A 96 -27.57 -37.90 20.67
C ALA A 96 -28.23 -36.54 21.00
N PHE A 97 -29.51 -36.35 20.68
CA PHE A 97 -30.22 -35.06 20.82
C PHE A 97 -31.39 -35.06 21.81
N LYS A 98 -31.62 -36.16 22.54
CA LYS A 98 -32.74 -36.31 23.50
C LYS A 98 -32.70 -35.40 24.74
N GLY A 99 -31.75 -34.47 24.83
CA GLY A 99 -31.64 -33.51 25.95
C GLY A 99 -32.22 -32.11 25.70
N LEU A 100 -32.57 -31.75 24.46
CA LEU A 100 -33.08 -30.42 24.14
C LEU A 100 -34.56 -30.49 23.79
N LYS A 101 -35.41 -30.04 24.72
CA LYS A 101 -36.83 -29.76 24.44
C LYS A 101 -36.90 -28.55 23.50
N LEU A 102 -37.18 -28.80 22.22
CA LEU A 102 -37.65 -27.78 21.29
C LEU A 102 -39.09 -28.11 20.89
N ASP A 103 -39.94 -27.10 20.98
CA ASP A 103 -41.35 -27.13 20.61
C ASP A 103 -41.58 -27.60 19.18
N SER A 104 -42.69 -28.30 18.98
CA SER A 104 -43.17 -28.85 17.72
C SER A 104 -43.65 -27.76 16.77
N GLY A 105 -42.74 -27.27 15.93
CA GLY A 105 -43.03 -26.51 14.71
C GLY A 105 -42.71 -27.33 13.44
N PRO A 106 -43.37 -27.05 12.30
CA PRO A 106 -43.17 -27.80 11.06
C PRO A 106 -41.73 -27.62 10.53
N ARG A 107 -41.10 -28.76 10.20
CA ARG A 107 -39.70 -28.83 9.74
C ARG A 107 -39.48 -28.12 8.40
N PRO A 108 -38.51 -27.20 8.28
CA PRO A 108 -38.01 -26.78 6.98
C PRO A 108 -36.94 -27.76 6.46
N THR A 109 -37.04 -28.12 5.19
CA THR A 109 -35.96 -28.78 4.43
C THR A 109 -34.91 -27.75 4.07
N ASN A 110 -33.90 -27.62 4.92
CA ASN A 110 -32.87 -26.59 4.85
C ASN A 110 -31.78 -26.93 3.81
N ASN A 111 -31.89 -26.37 2.60
CA ASN A 111 -30.73 -25.92 1.85
C ASN A 111 -30.47 -24.44 2.22
N VAL A 112 -29.98 -24.22 3.44
CA VAL A 112 -29.60 -22.88 3.90
C VAL A 112 -28.26 -22.54 3.24
N PHE A 113 -28.29 -21.66 2.24
CA PHE A 113 -27.09 -20.94 1.85
C PHE A 113 -26.67 -20.08 3.03
N THR A 114 -25.61 -20.49 3.72
CA THR A 114 -24.91 -19.65 4.69
C THR A 114 -24.19 -18.54 3.89
N GLY A 115 -24.95 -17.50 3.54
CA GLY A 115 -24.34 -16.21 3.25
C GLY A 115 -23.50 -15.83 4.46
N PHE A 116 -22.27 -15.38 4.24
CA PHE A 116 -21.33 -14.96 5.28
C PHE A 116 -22.03 -14.01 6.27
N ALA A 117 -22.54 -14.56 7.37
CA ALA A 117 -23.02 -13.79 8.49
C ALA A 117 -21.78 -13.17 9.11
N THR A 118 -21.47 -11.93 8.72
CA THR A 118 -20.69 -11.04 9.58
C THR A 118 -21.29 -11.16 10.97
N ALA A 119 -20.47 -11.52 11.97
CA ALA A 119 -20.89 -11.62 13.35
C ALA A 119 -21.52 -10.29 13.78
N VAL A 120 -22.84 -10.21 13.68
CA VAL A 120 -23.64 -9.13 14.24
C VAL A 120 -23.76 -9.48 15.72
N CYS A 121 -23.38 -8.56 16.61
CA CYS A 121 -23.48 -8.72 18.05
C CYS A 121 -24.86 -9.30 18.42
N GLU A 122 -24.86 -10.34 19.26
CA GLU A 122 -26.06 -11.06 19.72
C GLU A 122 -27.08 -10.16 20.45
N GLU A 123 -26.68 -8.95 20.87
CA GLU A 123 -27.51 -8.04 21.67
C GLU A 123 -28.62 -7.29 20.89
N PHE A 124 -28.76 -7.48 19.57
CA PHE A 124 -29.81 -6.82 18.75
C PHE A 124 -30.69 -7.78 17.93
N LEU A 125 -30.72 -9.07 18.28
CA LEU A 125 -31.37 -10.12 17.46
C LEU A 125 -32.81 -10.47 17.86
N ASP A 126 -33.55 -9.60 18.53
CA ASP A 126 -34.93 -9.94 18.93
C ASP A 126 -35.98 -9.79 17.82
N ASP A 127 -35.67 -9.19 16.66
CA ASP A 127 -36.64 -9.02 15.55
C ASP A 127 -36.03 -9.18 14.15
N ILE A 128 -35.19 -10.19 13.91
CA ILE A 128 -34.84 -10.55 12.53
C ILE A 128 -35.92 -11.48 11.97
N GLU A 129 -36.88 -10.90 11.25
CA GLU A 129 -37.85 -11.65 10.46
C GLU A 129 -37.10 -12.34 9.31
N CYS A 130 -36.87 -13.64 9.45
CA CYS A 130 -36.31 -14.47 8.38
C CYS A 130 -37.32 -14.53 7.23
N ILE A 131 -37.05 -13.80 6.15
CA ILE A 131 -37.82 -13.92 4.91
C ILE A 131 -37.46 -15.27 4.27
N ASN A 132 -38.36 -16.24 4.40
CA ASN A 132 -38.28 -17.49 3.66
C ASN A 132 -38.64 -17.21 2.20
N ILE A 133 -37.65 -17.19 1.33
CA ILE A 133 -37.85 -17.12 -0.12
C ILE A 133 -38.04 -18.56 -0.61
N ASP A 134 -39.27 -18.93 -0.96
CA ASP A 134 -39.55 -20.19 -1.63
C ASP A 134 -38.92 -20.15 -3.03
N ILE A 135 -37.72 -20.71 -3.15
CA ILE A 135 -37.10 -20.95 -4.45
C ILE A 135 -37.89 -22.09 -5.08
N PRO A 136 -38.62 -21.88 -6.19
CA PRO A 136 -39.35 -22.95 -6.84
C PRO A 136 -38.35 -24.08 -7.14
N PRO A 137 -38.76 -25.36 -6.97
CA PRO A 137 -37.90 -26.47 -7.33
C PRO A 137 -37.43 -26.25 -8.78
N PRO A 138 -36.18 -26.62 -9.13
CA PRO A 138 -35.64 -26.42 -10.48
C PRO A 138 -36.46 -27.22 -11.49
N GLY A 139 -37.60 -26.66 -11.87
CA GLY A 139 -38.54 -27.14 -12.84
C GLY A 139 -38.11 -26.65 -14.21
N GLU A 140 -38.30 -27.51 -15.19
CA GLU A 140 -37.93 -27.36 -16.59
C GLU A 140 -38.15 -25.92 -17.12
N GLY A 141 -37.06 -25.21 -17.42
CA GLY A 141 -37.08 -24.12 -18.40
C GLY A 141 -36.63 -22.73 -17.96
N LEU A 142 -36.41 -22.45 -16.67
CA LEU A 142 -35.86 -21.16 -16.25
C LEU A 142 -34.35 -21.27 -16.05
N SER A 143 -33.60 -21.36 -17.16
CA SER A 143 -32.18 -21.02 -17.11
C SER A 143 -32.09 -19.57 -16.66
N SER A 144 -31.40 -19.32 -15.54
CA SER A 144 -31.05 -17.94 -15.20
C SER A 144 -30.31 -17.31 -16.38
N PRO A 145 -30.51 -16.01 -16.64
CA PRO A 145 -29.71 -15.33 -17.64
C PRO A 145 -28.23 -15.49 -17.29
N PRO A 146 -27.34 -15.60 -18.29
CA PRO A 146 -25.90 -15.67 -18.04
C PRO A 146 -25.49 -14.43 -17.23
N TYR A 147 -24.84 -14.68 -16.10
CA TYR A 147 -24.37 -13.64 -15.20
C TYR A 147 -22.88 -13.85 -14.97
N GLU A 148 -22.09 -12.88 -15.39
CA GLU A 148 -20.67 -12.82 -15.04
C GLU A 148 -20.53 -12.35 -13.60
N SER A 149 -19.69 -13.00 -12.82
CA SER A 149 -19.47 -12.63 -11.42
C SER A 149 -19.01 -11.17 -11.31
N CYS A 150 -19.73 -10.35 -10.54
CA CYS A 150 -19.26 -9.02 -10.19
C CYS A 150 -18.96 -8.94 -8.68
N THR A 151 -17.88 -8.24 -8.30
CA THR A 151 -17.60 -7.99 -6.89
C THR A 151 -18.57 -6.92 -6.40
N PRO A 152 -19.38 -7.17 -5.36
CA PRO A 152 -20.31 -6.16 -4.86
C PRO A 152 -19.52 -4.98 -4.29
N ILE A 153 -19.81 -3.77 -4.78
CA ILE A 153 -19.17 -2.54 -4.32
C ILE A 153 -20.25 -1.59 -3.79
N LYS A 154 -20.05 -1.07 -2.57
CA LYS A 154 -20.91 -0.03 -1.98
C LYS A 154 -20.60 1.36 -2.52
N THR A 155 -19.53 1.47 -3.30
CA THR A 155 -18.73 2.66 -3.43
C THR A 155 -17.91 2.56 -4.72
N SER A 156 -17.91 3.61 -5.56
CA SER A 156 -17.03 3.65 -6.73
C SER A 156 -15.57 3.48 -6.34
N ILE A 157 -14.80 2.80 -7.19
CA ILE A 157 -13.36 2.59 -7.07
C ILE A 157 -12.71 3.28 -8.25
N MET A 158 -11.68 4.09 -8.01
CA MET A 158 -10.89 4.69 -9.09
C MET A 158 -9.89 3.65 -9.58
N LYS A 159 -10.04 3.19 -10.82
CA LYS A 159 -9.12 2.22 -11.42
C LYS A 159 -7.99 2.89 -12.22
N GLY A 160 -8.04 4.22 -12.37
CA GLY A 160 -7.18 4.95 -13.29
C GLY A 160 -7.68 4.84 -14.73
N ASP A 161 -6.84 5.25 -15.67
CA ASP A 161 -7.09 5.07 -17.10
C ASP A 161 -6.92 3.59 -17.50
N ASP A 162 -7.56 3.19 -18.60
CA ASP A 162 -7.44 1.85 -19.11
C ASP A 162 -5.98 1.53 -19.50
N SER A 163 -5.52 0.35 -19.08
CA SER A 163 -4.16 -0.10 -19.39
C SER A 163 -3.95 -0.19 -20.91
N HIS A 164 -2.78 0.28 -21.36
CA HIS A 164 -2.33 0.05 -22.73
C HIS A 164 -1.94 -1.40 -23.01
N TYR A 165 -1.89 -2.23 -21.96
CA TYR A 165 -1.55 -3.65 -22.02
C TYR A 165 -2.82 -4.49 -22.08
N MET A 166 -2.87 -5.37 -23.07
CA MET A 166 -3.87 -6.42 -23.13
C MET A 166 -3.51 -7.53 -22.13
N PRO A 167 -4.35 -7.83 -21.12
CA PRO A 167 -4.00 -8.79 -20.07
C PRO A 167 -4.07 -10.26 -20.52
N PHE A 168 -5.05 -10.60 -21.36
CA PHE A 168 -5.23 -11.92 -21.96
C PHE A 168 -5.98 -11.80 -23.30
N ILE A 169 -5.99 -12.86 -24.10
CA ILE A 169 -6.80 -12.92 -25.33
C ILE A 169 -8.21 -13.41 -24.96
N PRO A 170 -9.27 -12.58 -25.09
CA PRO A 170 -10.64 -13.03 -24.83
C PRO A 170 -11.02 -14.13 -25.81
N PHE A 171 -11.80 -15.12 -25.36
CA PHE A 171 -12.35 -16.18 -26.22
C PHE A 171 -11.32 -16.86 -27.13
N ALA A 172 -10.11 -17.13 -26.61
CA ALA A 172 -9.03 -17.72 -27.39
C ALA A 172 -9.40 -19.07 -28.05
N ASP A 173 -10.38 -19.77 -27.49
CA ASP A 173 -10.89 -21.05 -28.00
C ASP A 173 -12.04 -20.91 -29.02
N ASP A 174 -12.57 -19.70 -29.24
CA ASP A 174 -13.67 -19.44 -30.19
C ASP A 174 -13.13 -19.04 -31.58
N PRO A 175 -13.26 -19.88 -32.61
CA PRO A 175 -12.79 -19.55 -33.96
C PRO A 175 -13.57 -18.39 -34.61
N GLY A 176 -14.75 -18.03 -34.08
CA GLY A 176 -15.52 -16.87 -34.54
C GLY A 176 -14.99 -15.54 -33.99
N PHE A 177 -14.18 -15.56 -32.93
CA PHE A 177 -13.62 -14.37 -32.32
C PHE A 177 -12.37 -13.89 -33.08
N LYS A 178 -12.49 -12.74 -33.75
CA LYS A 178 -11.38 -12.12 -34.49
C LYS A 178 -10.49 -11.31 -33.55
N PHE A 179 -9.62 -12.00 -32.82
CA PHE A 179 -8.81 -11.40 -31.78
C PHE A 179 -7.86 -10.31 -32.33
N GLU A 180 -7.45 -10.36 -33.60
CA GLU A 180 -6.53 -9.39 -34.21
C GLU A 180 -7.05 -7.95 -34.08
N TYR A 181 -8.33 -7.72 -34.36
CA TYR A 181 -8.96 -6.40 -34.20
C TYR A 181 -9.03 -5.94 -32.74
N HIS A 182 -9.09 -6.89 -31.81
CA HIS A 182 -9.09 -6.58 -30.39
C HIS A 182 -7.68 -6.19 -29.93
N ILE A 183 -6.65 -6.93 -30.39
CA ILE A 183 -5.24 -6.61 -30.11
C ILE A 183 -4.89 -5.20 -30.59
N ASP A 184 -5.38 -4.78 -31.75
CA ASP A 184 -5.11 -3.44 -32.32
C ASP A 184 -5.56 -2.27 -31.43
N ARG A 185 -6.45 -2.50 -30.46
CA ARG A 185 -6.87 -1.49 -29.47
C ARG A 185 -5.87 -1.30 -28.34
N TYR A 186 -4.95 -2.24 -28.17
CA TYR A 186 -3.90 -2.21 -27.16
C TYR A 186 -2.57 -1.91 -27.82
N LYS A 187 -1.71 -1.19 -27.11
CA LYS A 187 -0.35 -0.90 -27.62
C LYS A 187 0.57 -2.10 -27.43
N TYR A 188 0.31 -2.89 -26.39
CA TYR A 188 1.17 -3.96 -25.93
C TYR A 188 0.32 -5.13 -25.43
N THR A 189 0.89 -6.32 -25.39
CA THR A 189 0.31 -7.46 -24.68
C THR A 189 1.09 -7.69 -23.39
N ALA A 190 0.39 -7.96 -22.28
CA ALA A 190 1.01 -8.06 -20.96
C ALA A 190 2.06 -9.20 -20.89
N TRP A 191 1.82 -10.31 -21.59
CA TRP A 191 2.69 -11.49 -21.57
C TRP A 191 3.89 -11.44 -22.53
N GLN A 192 3.92 -10.50 -23.50
CA GLN A 192 5.07 -10.35 -24.41
C GLN A 192 6.15 -9.39 -23.87
N GLN A 193 5.94 -8.76 -22.72
CA GLN A 193 6.91 -7.82 -22.16
C GLN A 193 8.22 -8.44 -21.65
N HIS A 194 8.33 -9.77 -21.63
CA HIS A 194 9.54 -10.54 -21.29
C HIS A 194 10.76 -10.36 -22.22
N ASP A 195 10.88 -9.24 -22.94
CA ASP A 195 12.10 -8.89 -23.67
C ASP A 195 12.95 -7.92 -22.82
N PRO A 196 13.81 -8.44 -21.91
CA PRO A 196 14.57 -7.64 -20.96
C PRO A 196 15.46 -6.57 -21.63
N ASP A 197 15.78 -6.75 -22.92
CA ASP A 197 16.61 -5.82 -23.69
C ASP A 197 15.86 -4.55 -24.12
N LYS A 198 14.53 -4.56 -24.20
CA LYS A 198 13.72 -3.39 -24.63
C LYS A 198 13.25 -2.52 -23.46
N VAL A 199 13.03 -3.11 -22.29
CA VAL A 199 12.57 -2.38 -21.09
C VAL A 199 13.65 -1.44 -20.57
N HIS A 200 14.93 -1.79 -20.72
CA HIS A 200 16.05 -0.97 -20.25
C HIS A 200 16.24 0.36 -21.01
N LYS A 201 15.72 0.50 -22.23
CA LYS A 201 15.91 1.71 -23.06
C LYS A 201 14.82 2.76 -22.89
N HIS A 202 13.59 2.38 -22.55
CA HIS A 202 12.50 3.34 -22.38
C HIS A 202 12.25 3.75 -20.92
N CYS A 203 12.66 2.95 -19.93
CA CYS A 203 12.48 3.31 -18.52
C CYS A 203 13.58 4.25 -17.96
N LYS A 204 14.64 4.57 -18.72
CA LYS A 204 15.79 5.33 -18.18
C LYS A 204 15.60 6.85 -18.10
N ALA A 205 14.56 7.42 -18.71
CA ALA A 205 14.38 8.87 -18.79
C ALA A 205 13.40 9.46 -17.75
N ASP A 206 12.43 8.69 -17.26
CA ASP A 206 11.36 9.21 -16.38
C ASP A 206 11.15 8.35 -15.11
N ILE A 207 12.23 7.93 -14.45
CA ILE A 207 12.17 7.27 -13.13
C ILE A 207 11.83 8.28 -12.03
N VAL A 208 10.65 8.90 -12.13
CA VAL A 208 9.84 9.42 -11.01
C VAL A 208 8.33 9.28 -11.34
N GLY A 209 7.96 8.90 -12.57
CA GLY A 209 6.59 8.53 -12.91
C GLY A 209 6.39 7.03 -12.72
N VAL A 210 5.49 6.65 -11.81
CA VAL A 210 5.07 5.27 -11.54
C VAL A 210 4.65 4.61 -12.86
N GLY A 211 5.54 3.84 -13.47
CA GLY A 211 5.24 3.02 -14.64
C GLY A 211 4.69 1.69 -14.15
N ASP A 212 3.46 1.38 -14.55
CA ASP A 212 2.71 0.15 -14.24
C ASP A 212 3.28 -1.10 -14.94
N GLY A 213 4.60 -1.30 -14.88
CA GLY A 213 5.25 -2.47 -15.47
C GLY A 213 5.36 -3.61 -14.46
N ASP A 214 4.67 -4.72 -14.73
CA ASP A 214 4.70 -5.93 -13.89
C ASP A 214 6.13 -6.52 -13.71
N GLU A 215 7.05 -6.33 -14.67
CA GLU A 215 8.45 -6.77 -14.51
C GLU A 215 9.21 -6.02 -13.40
N PHE A 216 8.80 -4.78 -13.09
CA PHE A 216 9.38 -4.03 -11.98
C PHE A 216 8.96 -4.64 -10.64
N PHE A 217 7.86 -5.38 -10.60
CA PHE A 217 7.35 -6.01 -9.39
C PHE A 217 8.15 -7.25 -8.98
N ASP A 218 8.48 -8.14 -9.91
CA ASP A 218 9.35 -9.29 -9.64
C ASP A 218 10.72 -8.85 -9.13
N LEU A 219 11.32 -7.87 -9.81
CA LEU A 219 12.61 -7.31 -9.41
C LEU A 219 12.55 -6.72 -8.00
N GLN A 220 11.48 -6.01 -7.66
CA GLN A 220 11.24 -5.50 -6.31
C GLN A 220 11.15 -6.63 -5.28
N ILE A 221 10.40 -7.69 -5.56
CA ILE A 221 10.24 -8.81 -4.62
C ILE A 221 11.56 -9.55 -4.42
N ILE A 222 12.23 -9.92 -5.52
CA ILE A 222 13.51 -10.64 -5.49
C ILE A 222 14.56 -9.82 -4.74
N THR A 223 14.65 -8.51 -5.04
CA THR A 223 15.61 -7.61 -4.38
C THR A 223 15.32 -7.46 -2.89
N PHE A 224 14.03 -7.28 -2.52
CA PHE A 224 13.62 -7.15 -1.14
C PHE A 224 13.92 -8.44 -0.34
N GLU A 225 13.61 -9.60 -0.90
CA GLU A 225 13.86 -10.89 -0.26
C GLU A 225 15.36 -11.16 -0.11
N ALA A 226 16.16 -10.91 -1.15
CA ALA A 226 17.62 -11.03 -1.07
C ALA A 226 18.20 -10.11 0.03
N ALA A 227 17.72 -8.87 0.12
CA ALA A 227 18.12 -7.95 1.18
C ALA A 227 17.68 -8.42 2.57
N CYS A 228 16.49 -9.01 2.70
CA CYS A 228 16.03 -9.62 3.94
C CYS A 228 16.92 -10.81 4.35
N GLN A 229 17.33 -11.68 3.43
CA GLN A 229 18.25 -12.78 3.72
C GLN A 229 19.63 -12.27 4.16
N LEU A 230 20.20 -11.30 3.43
CA LEU A 230 21.44 -10.62 3.80
C LEU A 230 21.37 -10.00 5.20
N HIS A 231 20.24 -9.42 5.56
CA HIS A 231 20.04 -8.83 6.88
C HIS A 231 19.91 -9.88 7.98
N ASN A 232 19.08 -10.90 7.77
CA ASN A 232 18.71 -11.83 8.83
C ASN A 232 19.75 -12.94 9.05
N ILE A 233 20.29 -13.49 7.96
CA ILE A 233 21.22 -14.62 7.98
C ILE A 233 22.65 -14.08 8.12
N TYR A 234 23.04 -13.16 7.24
CA TYR A 234 24.42 -12.66 7.16
C TYR A 234 24.69 -11.41 8.01
N LYS A 235 23.67 -10.91 8.73
CA LYS A 235 23.77 -9.77 9.66
C LYS A 235 24.26 -8.46 9.02
N LEU A 236 24.07 -8.29 7.72
CA LEU A 236 24.36 -7.03 7.03
C LEU A 236 23.25 -6.02 7.30
N ASN A 237 23.60 -4.79 7.68
CA ASN A 237 22.59 -3.74 7.78
C ASN A 237 22.20 -3.21 6.37
N PHE A 238 21.02 -2.62 6.23
CA PHE A 238 20.55 -2.12 4.93
C PHE A 238 21.42 -1.01 4.34
N GLU A 239 22.11 -0.23 5.19
CA GLU A 239 23.06 0.80 4.73
C GLU A 239 24.30 0.20 4.07
N GLN A 240 24.81 -0.91 4.61
CA GLN A 240 25.92 -1.67 4.04
C GLN A 240 25.52 -2.32 2.72
N ILE A 241 24.29 -2.87 2.66
CA ILE A 241 23.73 -3.46 1.43
C ILE A 241 23.62 -2.38 0.34
N ASP A 242 23.04 -1.21 0.66
CA ASP A 242 22.91 -0.10 -0.29
C ASP A 242 24.27 0.48 -0.69
N LYS A 243 25.21 0.60 0.25
CA LYS A 243 26.57 1.11 0.00
C LYS A 243 27.38 0.19 -0.91
N ALA A 244 27.11 -1.11 -0.89
CA ALA A 244 27.76 -2.06 -1.79
C ALA A 244 27.38 -1.81 -3.26
N ASN A 245 26.21 -1.18 -3.50
CA ASN A 245 25.67 -0.85 -4.82
C ASN A 245 25.67 -2.05 -5.79
N VAL A 246 25.31 -3.22 -5.26
CA VAL A 246 25.24 -4.49 -5.98
C VAL A 246 23.81 -4.83 -6.36
N LEU A 247 22.85 -4.61 -5.44
CA LEU A 247 21.45 -4.86 -5.70
C LEU A 247 20.90 -3.84 -6.72
N PRO A 248 19.95 -4.24 -7.59
CA PRO A 248 19.43 -3.39 -8.65
C PRO A 248 18.55 -2.25 -8.12
N LEU A 249 17.97 -2.41 -6.91
CA LEU A 249 17.14 -1.41 -6.25
C LEU A 249 17.71 -1.09 -4.86
N ARG A 250 17.62 0.18 -4.45
CA ARG A 250 18.05 0.62 -3.11
C ARG A 250 16.98 0.29 -2.09
N MET A 251 17.41 -0.20 -0.93
CA MET A 251 16.53 -0.54 0.19
C MET A 251 16.06 0.70 0.93
N LEU A 252 16.96 1.64 1.18
CA LEU A 252 16.70 2.85 1.95
C LEU A 252 16.34 4.03 1.04
N THR A 253 15.44 4.88 1.54
CA THR A 253 15.05 6.12 0.87
C THR A 253 16.21 7.09 0.77
N SER A 254 16.30 7.75 -0.39
CA SER A 254 17.24 8.83 -0.67
C SER A 254 16.48 10.12 -0.93
N ASP A 255 17.19 11.25 -0.97
CA ASP A 255 16.58 12.55 -1.24
C ASP A 255 15.93 12.63 -2.63
N GLU A 256 16.37 11.77 -3.56
CA GLU A 256 15.91 11.74 -4.95
C GLU A 256 14.78 10.74 -5.19
N SER A 257 14.73 9.63 -4.43
CA SER A 257 13.80 8.54 -4.68
C SER A 257 13.46 7.69 -3.45
N PRO A 258 12.21 7.18 -3.37
CA PRO A 258 11.79 6.26 -2.31
C PRO A 258 12.53 4.92 -2.43
N GLY A 259 13.01 4.42 -1.29
CA GLY A 259 13.65 3.10 -1.20
C GLY A 259 12.63 1.97 -1.17
N LEU A 260 13.09 0.76 -1.45
CA LEU A 260 12.26 -0.43 -1.52
C LEU A 260 11.51 -0.72 -0.22
N LEU A 261 12.11 -0.44 0.95
CA LEU A 261 11.44 -0.60 2.25
C LEU A 261 10.20 0.29 2.40
N ASP A 262 10.16 1.45 1.73
CA ASP A 262 9.01 2.36 1.75
C ASP A 262 7.95 2.02 0.69
N LEU A 263 8.37 1.30 -0.37
CA LEU A 263 7.51 0.88 -1.47
C LEU A 263 6.76 -0.42 -1.16
N ILE A 264 7.43 -1.44 -0.63
CA ILE A 264 6.85 -2.76 -0.37
C ILE A 264 5.54 -2.72 0.44
N PRO A 265 5.40 -1.92 1.53
CA PRO A 265 4.15 -1.85 2.29
C PRO A 265 2.97 -1.26 1.50
N LYS A 266 3.24 -0.53 0.41
CA LYS A 266 2.23 0.07 -0.45
C LYS A 266 1.75 -0.90 -1.53
N LEU A 267 2.50 -1.98 -1.78
CA LEU A 267 2.09 -3.01 -2.72
C LEU A 267 0.88 -3.74 -2.13
N SER A 268 -0.12 -4.02 -2.97
CA SER A 268 -1.36 -4.68 -2.54
C SER A 268 -1.18 -6.16 -2.22
N HIS A 269 -0.09 -6.78 -2.69
CA HIS A 269 0.13 -8.24 -2.69
C HIS A 269 1.31 -8.82 -1.86
N PRO A 270 2.05 -8.09 -1.00
CA PRO A 270 3.28 -8.60 -0.42
C PRO A 270 3.08 -9.84 0.46
N ARG A 271 1.89 -10.02 1.07
CA ARG A 271 1.65 -11.09 2.05
C ARG A 271 1.51 -12.49 1.46
N GLN A 272 1.00 -12.64 0.24
CA GLN A 272 0.82 -13.97 -0.35
C GLN A 272 2.12 -14.49 -0.92
N ILE A 273 2.86 -13.66 -1.64
CA ILE A 273 4.08 -14.05 -2.33
C ILE A 273 5.19 -14.42 -1.32
N THR A 274 5.40 -13.61 -0.26
CA THR A 274 6.41 -13.96 0.77
C THR A 274 6.07 -15.22 1.55
N LYS A 275 4.79 -15.57 1.71
CA LYS A 275 4.39 -16.77 2.47
C LYS A 275 4.73 -18.06 1.70
N HIS A 276 4.69 -18.01 0.37
CA HIS A 276 4.89 -19.18 -0.49
C HIS A 276 6.32 -19.31 -1.02
N LEU A 277 7.05 -18.20 -1.18
CA LEU A 277 8.45 -18.25 -1.63
C LEU A 277 9.38 -18.93 -0.62
N MET A 278 9.09 -18.86 0.68
CA MET A 278 10.00 -19.32 1.73
C MET A 278 9.29 -20.02 2.90
N PRO A 279 8.59 -21.16 2.69
CA PRO A 279 7.95 -21.91 3.77
C PRO A 279 8.96 -22.45 4.81
N GLN A 280 10.25 -22.54 4.47
CA GLN A 280 11.27 -23.13 5.34
C GLN A 280 11.95 -22.12 6.27
N ASN A 281 11.87 -20.82 5.99
CA ASN A 281 12.43 -19.80 6.86
C ASN A 281 11.30 -19.20 7.69
N ASN A 282 11.16 -19.64 8.94
CA ASN A 282 10.27 -19.09 9.98
C ASN A 282 10.51 -17.60 10.32
N LEU A 283 11.06 -16.81 9.40
CA LEU A 283 11.24 -15.38 9.51
C LEU A 283 9.87 -14.70 9.39
N GLN A 284 9.12 -14.67 10.50
CA GLN A 284 7.93 -13.86 10.72
C GLN A 284 8.27 -12.35 10.76
N LEU A 285 9.00 -11.85 9.75
CA LEU A 285 9.16 -10.43 9.58
C LEU A 285 7.90 -9.92 8.89
N SER A 286 6.91 -9.59 9.71
CA SER A 286 5.86 -8.68 9.27
C SER A 286 6.55 -7.44 8.69
N PRO A 287 6.27 -7.02 7.45
CA PRO A 287 6.84 -5.82 6.85
C PRO A 287 6.77 -4.60 7.77
N SER A 288 5.74 -4.53 8.61
CA SER A 288 5.56 -3.52 9.66
C SER A 288 6.71 -3.44 10.67
N LYS A 289 7.39 -4.56 10.98
CA LYS A 289 8.55 -4.63 11.91
C LYS A 289 9.87 -4.21 11.23
N LEU A 290 9.96 -4.30 9.90
CA LEU A 290 11.14 -3.86 9.13
C LEU A 290 11.08 -2.37 8.83
N VAL A 291 9.89 -1.86 8.47
CA VAL A 291 9.68 -0.42 8.21
C VAL A 291 9.95 0.42 9.46
N SER A 292 9.54 -0.06 10.64
CA SER A 292 9.85 0.58 11.93
C SER A 292 11.34 0.54 12.30
N ARG A 293 12.16 -0.22 11.57
CA ARG A 293 13.62 -0.34 11.77
C ARG A 293 14.45 0.35 10.68
N SER A 294 13.84 1.05 9.72
CA SER A 294 14.59 1.80 8.70
C SER A 294 15.48 2.86 9.38
N PRO A 295 16.81 2.71 9.36
CA PRO A 295 17.72 3.57 10.11
C PRO A 295 17.65 5.03 9.69
N ARG A 296 17.29 5.33 8.44
CA ARG A 296 17.19 6.70 7.94
C ARG A 296 16.00 7.52 8.43
N ILE A 297 14.96 6.88 8.98
CA ILE A 297 13.95 7.64 9.75
C ILE A 297 14.54 8.12 11.08
N ILE A 298 15.65 7.53 11.52
CA ILE A 298 16.27 7.77 12.83
C ILE A 298 17.59 8.57 12.72
N THR A 299 18.28 8.57 11.57
CA THR A 299 19.69 9.03 11.49
C THR A 299 19.90 10.47 11.01
N SER A 300 18.91 11.20 10.50
CA SER A 300 19.01 12.67 10.44
C SER A 300 18.37 13.26 11.69
N GLU A 301 19.00 14.24 12.30
CA GLU A 301 18.49 14.97 13.46
C GLU A 301 17.07 15.55 13.30
N SER A 302 16.51 15.51 12.10
CA SER A 302 15.10 15.74 11.82
C SER A 302 14.21 14.79 12.64
N SER A 303 13.24 15.36 13.33
CA SER A 303 12.38 14.65 14.25
C SER A 303 11.65 13.44 13.65
N LYS A 304 11.72 12.30 14.35
CA LYS A 304 10.95 11.09 14.03
C LYS A 304 9.45 11.40 13.85
N VAL A 305 8.94 12.28 14.71
CA VAL A 305 7.53 12.72 14.71
C VAL A 305 7.13 13.40 13.40
N LYS A 306 7.97 14.30 12.84
CA LYS A 306 7.66 14.95 11.55
C LYS A 306 7.56 13.94 10.42
N VAL A 307 8.48 12.98 10.38
CA VAL A 307 8.51 11.96 9.32
C VAL A 307 7.29 11.06 9.43
N GLU A 308 6.93 10.63 10.63
CA GLU A 308 5.74 9.81 10.88
C GLU A 308 4.45 10.54 10.51
N VAL A 309 4.30 11.80 10.92
CA VAL A 309 3.12 12.61 10.58
C VAL A 309 3.06 12.91 9.09
N SER A 310 4.18 13.24 8.45
CA SER A 310 4.24 13.43 7.00
C SER A 310 3.87 12.14 6.26
N ASN A 311 4.36 10.99 6.72
CA ASN A 311 4.00 9.68 6.16
C ASN A 311 2.50 9.40 6.33
N PHE A 312 1.94 9.68 7.51
CA PHE A 312 0.52 9.52 7.77
C PHE A 312 -0.32 10.40 6.84
N ILE A 313 -0.01 11.69 6.77
CA ILE A 313 -0.66 12.68 5.90
C ILE A 313 -0.61 12.23 4.43
N SER A 314 0.57 11.80 3.95
CA SER A 314 0.74 11.36 2.55
C SER A 314 -0.12 10.15 2.16
N ARG A 315 -0.54 9.35 3.16
CA ARG A 315 -1.33 8.13 2.96
C ARG A 315 -2.81 8.35 3.27
N PHE A 316 -3.17 9.47 3.90
CA PHE A 316 -4.52 9.73 4.35
C PHE A 316 -5.29 10.53 3.30
N CYS A 317 -6.48 10.06 2.93
CA CYS A 317 -7.34 10.83 2.05
C CYS A 317 -8.07 11.93 2.84
N HIS A 318 -7.69 13.18 2.59
CA HIS A 318 -8.27 14.35 3.25
C HIS A 318 -9.71 14.70 2.79
N ARG A 319 -10.29 13.95 1.83
CA ARG A 319 -11.69 14.14 1.45
C ARG A 319 -12.60 13.57 2.53
N LEU A 320 -13.47 14.41 3.08
CA LEU A 320 -14.41 14.07 4.16
C LEU A 320 -15.33 12.88 3.80
N SER A 321 -15.56 12.61 2.52
CA SER A 321 -16.34 11.47 2.06
C SER A 321 -15.62 10.12 2.14
N CYS A 322 -14.32 10.13 2.41
CA CYS A 322 -13.49 8.91 2.47
C CYS A 322 -12.87 8.75 3.85
N SER A 323 -12.17 9.77 4.35
CA SER A 323 -11.50 9.77 5.68
C SER A 323 -10.79 8.46 6.03
N THR A 324 -10.17 7.82 5.04
CA THR A 324 -9.46 6.54 5.18
C THR A 324 -8.02 6.67 4.69
N SER A 325 -7.13 5.87 5.27
CA SER A 325 -5.79 5.64 4.73
C SER A 325 -5.87 4.80 3.45
N TYR A 326 -5.03 5.10 2.46
CA TYR A 326 -4.96 4.38 1.19
C TYR A 326 -6.31 4.32 0.46
N CYS A 327 -6.97 5.48 0.33
CA CYS A 327 -8.26 5.57 -0.31
C CYS A 327 -8.18 5.15 -1.79
N SER A 328 -8.92 4.10 -2.15
CA SER A 328 -8.99 3.57 -3.53
C SER A 328 -9.77 4.45 -4.51
N ARG A 329 -10.33 5.59 -4.06
CA ARG A 329 -11.04 6.56 -4.92
C ARG A 329 -10.16 7.69 -5.41
N HIS A 330 -9.08 7.97 -4.68
CA HIS A 330 -8.21 9.12 -4.94
C HIS A 330 -6.79 8.61 -4.97
N LEU A 331 -6.35 8.20 -6.18
CA LEU A 331 -5.00 7.73 -6.44
C LEU A 331 -3.98 8.87 -6.34
N ASP A 332 -4.41 10.10 -6.63
CA ASP A 332 -3.57 11.27 -6.48
C ASP A 332 -3.16 11.42 -5.02
N SER A 333 -1.83 11.47 -4.79
CA SER A 333 -1.29 11.80 -3.48
C SER A 333 -1.94 13.11 -3.07
N SER A 334 -2.75 13.08 -2.01
CA SER A 334 -3.39 14.29 -1.53
C SER A 334 -2.26 15.28 -1.24
N SER A 335 -2.29 16.43 -1.91
CA SER A 335 -1.29 17.46 -1.66
C SER A 335 -1.25 17.69 -0.15
N PRO A 336 -0.05 17.67 0.48
CA PRO A 336 0.03 17.87 1.91
C PRO A 336 -0.70 19.17 2.28
N PRO A 337 -1.34 19.24 3.46
CA PRO A 337 -2.03 20.44 3.89
C PRO A 337 -1.08 21.63 3.73
N LEU A 338 -1.59 22.69 3.10
CA LEU A 338 -0.79 23.87 2.84
C LEU A 338 -0.25 24.40 4.17
N LYS A 339 1.05 24.67 4.20
CA LYS A 339 1.71 25.25 5.38
C LYS A 339 0.98 26.55 5.74
N ILE A 340 0.40 26.60 6.93
CA ILE A 340 -0.27 27.79 7.44
C ILE A 340 0.82 28.71 8.00
N PRO A 341 0.99 29.94 7.48
CA PRO A 341 1.95 30.87 8.06
C PRO A 341 1.42 31.42 9.40
N PRO A 342 2.28 31.66 10.41
CA PRO A 342 1.90 32.36 11.64
C PRO A 342 1.41 33.78 11.31
N LYS A 343 0.33 34.20 11.94
CA LYS A 343 -0.25 35.54 11.80
C LYS A 343 -0.25 36.31 13.11
N LEU A 344 -0.28 35.64 14.26
CA LEU A 344 -0.35 36.28 15.56
C LEU A 344 1.03 36.47 16.19
N LYS A 345 1.31 37.70 16.61
CA LYS A 345 2.48 38.03 17.43
C LYS A 345 2.24 37.57 18.88
N LYS A 346 3.30 37.61 19.69
CA LYS A 346 3.27 37.29 21.11
C LYS A 346 2.14 38.01 21.87
N PHE A 347 2.03 39.32 21.66
CA PHE A 347 1.01 40.16 22.29
C PHE A 347 -0.42 39.81 21.83
N ASP A 348 -0.60 39.61 20.52
CA ASP A 348 -1.91 39.28 19.95
C ASP A 348 -2.42 37.92 20.43
N LEU A 349 -1.52 36.96 20.66
CA LEU A 349 -1.87 35.66 21.23
C LEU A 349 -2.40 35.76 22.65
N SER A 350 -1.80 36.60 23.50
CA SER A 350 -2.36 36.85 24.84
C SER A 350 -3.73 37.51 24.80
N GLN A 351 -4.01 38.33 23.78
CA GLN A 351 -5.33 38.94 23.61
C GLN A 351 -6.37 37.96 23.04
N SER A 352 -5.93 36.90 22.36
CA SER A 352 -6.83 35.93 21.74
C SER A 352 -7.47 34.97 22.74
N ALA A 353 -6.88 34.79 23.93
CA ALA A 353 -7.43 33.94 24.98
C ALA A 353 -8.38 34.74 25.87
N ALA A 354 -9.61 34.25 26.03
CA ALA A 354 -10.64 34.92 26.83
C ALA A 354 -10.32 34.87 28.33
N GLU A 355 -9.84 33.72 28.82
CA GLU A 355 -9.64 33.45 30.24
C GLU A 355 -8.36 32.63 30.48
N ALA A 356 -7.83 32.70 31.70
CA ALA A 356 -6.69 31.89 32.11
C ALA A 356 -7.12 30.43 32.35
N CYS A 357 -6.36 29.46 31.84
CA CYS A 357 -6.67 28.04 32.04
C CYS A 357 -6.27 27.50 33.43
N GLY A 358 -5.72 28.35 34.30
CA GLY A 358 -5.24 28.01 35.66
C GLY A 358 -4.14 28.95 36.14
N ASP A 359 -3.64 28.74 37.36
CA ASP A 359 -2.67 29.61 38.02
C ASP A 359 -1.35 29.79 37.24
N ASN A 360 -1.01 28.80 36.43
CA ASN A 360 0.20 28.76 35.60
C ASN A 360 -0.11 29.05 34.12
N CYS A 361 -1.16 29.82 33.86
CA CYS A 361 -1.52 30.22 32.52
C CYS A 361 -0.48 31.17 31.91
N PHE A 362 -0.21 31.03 30.61
CA PHE A 362 0.68 31.93 29.86
C PHE A 362 0.22 33.40 29.89
N LEU A 363 -1.06 33.67 30.18
CA LEU A 363 -1.59 35.02 30.36
C LEU A 363 -0.95 35.75 31.55
N HIS A 364 -0.57 35.03 32.61
CA HIS A 364 0.05 35.64 33.80
C HIS A 364 1.49 36.11 33.55
N LEU A 365 2.20 35.51 32.59
CA LEU A 365 3.52 35.98 32.17
C LEU A 365 3.49 37.37 31.55
N HIS A 366 2.44 37.66 30.77
CA HIS A 366 2.30 38.94 30.11
C HIS A 366 2.15 40.09 31.13
N LEU A 367 1.44 39.83 32.23
CA LEU A 367 1.17 40.81 33.27
C LEU A 367 2.37 41.04 34.21
N SER A 368 3.13 39.98 34.50
CA SER A 368 4.21 40.03 35.49
C SER A 368 5.57 40.43 34.94
N GLY A 369 5.79 40.34 33.61
CA GLY A 369 7.03 40.77 32.96
C GLY A 369 8.29 39.96 33.33
N SER A 370 8.20 39.06 34.33
CA SER A 370 9.27 38.16 34.75
C SER A 370 8.73 36.76 34.97
N VAL A 371 9.41 35.76 34.40
CA VAL A 371 9.15 34.34 34.66
C VAL A 371 9.49 34.06 36.12
N SER A 372 8.53 33.55 36.89
CA SER A 372 8.78 33.21 38.29
C SER A 372 9.92 32.16 38.38
N PRO A 373 10.97 32.40 39.20
CA PRO A 373 12.17 31.57 39.24
C PRO A 373 11.90 30.13 39.69
N VAL A 374 10.76 29.88 40.35
CA VAL A 374 10.30 28.54 40.71
C VAL A 374 10.02 27.67 39.47
N TYR A 375 9.64 28.30 38.35
CA TYR A 375 9.36 27.62 37.08
C TYR A 375 10.57 27.51 36.16
N ALA A 376 11.61 28.32 36.35
CA ALA A 376 12.88 28.12 35.63
C ALA A 376 13.53 26.76 35.96
N ALA A 377 13.13 26.13 37.08
CA ALA A 377 13.56 24.80 37.48
C ALA A 377 12.68 23.67 36.91
N SER A 378 11.53 23.96 36.28
CA SER A 378 10.65 22.92 35.74
C SER A 378 11.13 22.47 34.36
N LYS A 379 11.76 21.28 34.38
CA LYS A 379 11.94 20.30 33.30
C LYS A 379 12.39 20.83 31.94
N GLU A 380 13.65 20.53 31.63
CA GLU A 380 14.24 20.57 30.30
C GLU A 380 13.28 20.01 29.22
N TRP A 381 13.13 20.74 28.13
CA TRP A 381 12.44 20.25 26.94
C TRP A 381 13.25 19.10 26.34
N THR A 382 12.67 17.91 26.28
CA THR A 382 13.30 16.82 25.55
C THR A 382 13.27 17.12 24.05
N LYS A 383 14.10 16.39 23.29
CA LYS A 383 14.07 16.48 21.83
C LYS A 383 12.69 16.10 21.29
N ASP A 384 12.12 15.00 21.79
CA ASP A 384 10.80 14.52 21.38
C ASP A 384 9.69 15.54 21.68
N ASP A 385 9.74 16.23 22.83
CA ASP A 385 8.79 17.31 23.13
C ASP A 385 8.89 18.47 22.13
N THR A 386 10.12 18.88 21.82
CA THR A 386 10.38 19.97 20.87
C THR A 386 9.90 19.61 19.47
N ASP A 387 10.10 18.36 19.11
CA ASP A 387 9.70 17.77 17.84
C ASP A 387 8.17 17.74 17.67
N ILE A 388 7.43 17.34 18.72
CA ILE A 388 5.97 17.37 18.76
C ILE A 388 5.48 18.81 18.62
N LEU A 389 6.04 19.74 19.41
CA LEU A 389 5.67 21.15 19.35
C LEU A 389 5.90 21.72 17.95
N GLU A 390 7.00 21.36 17.30
CA GLU A 390 7.29 21.83 15.95
C GLU A 390 6.26 21.33 14.93
N VAL A 391 5.83 20.07 15.00
CA VAL A 391 4.78 19.52 14.14
C VAL A 391 3.44 20.22 14.35
N VAL A 392 3.08 20.47 15.61
CA VAL A 392 1.84 21.18 15.97
C VAL A 392 1.90 22.61 15.45
N LEU A 393 2.98 23.35 15.71
CA LEU A 393 3.16 24.72 15.23
C LEU A 393 3.26 24.81 13.70
N HIS A 394 3.73 23.76 13.03
CA HIS A 394 3.72 23.70 11.57
C HIS A 394 2.30 23.65 11.00
N SER A 395 1.40 22.98 11.71
CA SER A 395 0.01 22.76 11.30
C SER A 395 -0.91 23.89 11.78
N ALA A 396 -0.68 24.42 12.98
CA ALA A 396 -1.50 25.43 13.63
C ALA A 396 -0.63 26.42 14.43
N PRO A 397 0.11 27.31 13.75
CA PRO A 397 1.09 28.21 14.40
C PRO A 397 0.47 29.27 15.32
N ASP A 398 -0.82 29.54 15.13
CA ASP A 398 -1.60 30.55 15.87
C ASP A 398 -2.57 29.91 16.87
N ALA A 399 -2.49 28.58 17.11
CA ALA A 399 -3.27 27.94 18.15
C ALA A 399 -2.87 28.44 19.54
N SER A 400 -3.83 28.45 20.47
CA SER A 400 -3.60 28.92 21.84
C SER A 400 -2.53 28.06 22.53
N PRO A 401 -1.58 28.64 23.27
CA PRO A 401 -0.64 27.87 24.08
C PRO A 401 -1.34 26.92 25.06
N CYS A 402 -2.55 27.24 25.52
CA CYS A 402 -3.36 26.37 26.36
C CYS A 402 -3.74 25.07 25.62
N ASP A 403 -4.19 25.14 24.37
CA ASP A 403 -4.58 23.95 23.61
C ASP A 403 -3.35 23.11 23.25
N ILE A 404 -2.26 23.76 22.84
CA ILE A 404 -1.01 23.09 22.50
C ILE A 404 -0.40 22.40 23.72
N SER A 405 -0.60 22.96 24.92
CA SER A 405 -0.11 22.38 26.19
C SER A 405 -0.67 20.97 26.46
N ILE A 406 -1.93 20.72 26.08
CA ILE A 406 -2.58 19.42 26.19
C ILE A 406 -1.89 18.40 25.28
N ILE A 407 -1.57 18.81 24.05
CA ILE A 407 -0.90 17.95 23.06
C ILE A 407 0.53 17.63 23.48
N CYS A 408 1.29 18.65 23.90
CA CYS A 408 2.71 18.52 24.24
C CYS A 408 2.94 17.97 25.66
N ARG A 409 1.89 17.88 26.49
CA ARG A 409 1.99 17.52 27.92
C ARG A 409 3.01 18.39 28.68
N LYS A 410 3.02 19.67 28.36
CA LYS A 410 3.82 20.73 29.01
C LYS A 410 2.86 21.77 29.58
N SER A 411 3.33 22.66 30.45
CA SER A 411 2.51 23.80 30.87
C SER A 411 2.30 24.76 29.69
N CYS A 412 1.15 25.43 29.62
CA CYS A 412 0.90 26.40 28.55
C CYS A 412 1.88 27.59 28.59
N GLN A 413 2.43 27.89 29.78
CA GLN A 413 3.50 28.85 29.97
C GLN A 413 4.78 28.45 29.23
N GLU A 414 5.28 27.23 29.47
CA GLU A 414 6.47 26.69 28.80
C GLU A 414 6.27 26.61 27.27
N VAL A 415 5.07 26.21 26.84
CA VAL A 415 4.71 26.17 25.41
C VAL A 415 4.74 27.56 24.79
N PHE A 416 4.20 28.57 25.47
CA PHE A 416 4.21 29.95 24.98
C PHE A 416 5.63 30.48 24.85
N GLU A 417 6.47 30.29 25.86
CA GLU A 417 7.88 30.68 25.82
C GLU A 417 8.61 29.97 24.68
N LYS A 418 8.48 28.65 24.57
CA LYS A 418 9.13 27.86 23.51
C LYS A 418 8.63 28.26 22.12
N ARG A 419 7.32 28.51 21.95
CA ARG A 419 6.76 29.06 20.71
C ARG A 419 7.41 30.39 20.36
N THR A 420 7.54 31.31 21.32
CA THR A 420 8.14 32.64 21.03
C THR A 420 9.62 32.54 20.64
N GLN A 421 10.34 31.51 21.09
CA GLN A 421 11.69 31.20 20.64
C GLN A 421 11.70 30.63 19.21
N MET A 422 10.77 29.73 18.88
CA MET A 422 10.68 29.06 17.57
C MET A 422 10.08 29.96 16.47
N ILE A 423 9.16 30.86 16.83
CA ILE A 423 8.47 31.79 15.94
C ILE A 423 8.58 33.20 16.55
N PRO A 424 9.70 33.90 16.33
CA PRO A 424 9.88 35.27 16.82
C PRO A 424 8.93 36.26 16.13
N ASP A 425 8.48 37.30 16.83
CA ASP A 425 7.57 38.32 16.28
C ASP A 425 8.11 39.01 15.02
N ALA A 426 9.44 39.15 14.91
CA ALA A 426 10.10 39.67 13.72
C ALA A 426 9.83 38.79 12.48
N GLN A 427 9.81 37.46 12.65
CA GLN A 427 9.50 36.53 11.57
C GLN A 427 8.02 36.63 11.16
N VAL A 428 7.11 36.71 12.13
CA VAL A 428 5.67 36.91 11.87
C VAL A 428 5.45 38.19 11.08
N GLU A 429 6.09 39.30 11.48
CA GLU A 429 5.95 40.58 10.80
C GLU A 429 6.48 40.55 9.36
N LEU A 430 7.60 39.85 9.11
CA LEU A 430 8.13 39.67 7.76
C LEU A 430 7.17 38.88 6.86
N LEU A 431 6.52 37.84 7.40
CA LEU A 431 5.53 37.05 6.65
C LEU A 431 4.28 37.88 6.34
N LEU A 432 3.75 38.62 7.32
CA LEU A 432 2.62 39.52 7.09
C LEU A 432 2.94 40.61 6.06
N LYS A 433 4.17 41.15 6.04
CA LYS A 433 4.61 42.09 5.01
C LYS A 433 4.68 41.46 3.62
N ARG A 434 5.13 40.19 3.51
CA ARG A 434 5.15 39.45 2.24
C ARG A 434 3.75 39.22 1.70
N ASP A 435 2.80 38.88 2.56
CA ASP A 435 1.40 38.68 2.14
C ASP A 435 0.73 39.97 1.71
N LYS A 436 1.01 41.11 2.38
CA LYS A 436 0.54 42.43 1.92
C LYS A 436 1.12 42.83 0.57
N LYS A 437 2.38 42.45 0.29
CA LYS A 437 3.06 42.75 -0.99
C LYS A 437 2.62 41.85 -2.14
N ARG A 438 2.13 40.64 -1.84
CA ARG A 438 1.42 39.84 -2.84
C ARG A 438 0.17 40.63 -3.23
N ARG A 439 0.29 41.40 -4.32
CA ARG A 439 -0.83 42.15 -4.90
C ARG A 439 -2.02 41.21 -4.88
N PRO A 440 -3.19 41.63 -4.34
CA PRO A 440 -4.37 40.78 -4.34
C PRO A 440 -4.45 40.26 -5.76
N VAL A 441 -4.30 38.94 -5.93
CA VAL A 441 -4.35 38.30 -7.25
C VAL A 441 -5.64 38.84 -7.82
N LYS A 442 -5.55 39.80 -8.77
CA LYS A 442 -6.71 40.57 -9.25
C LYS A 442 -7.71 39.48 -9.53
N LYS A 443 -8.76 39.36 -8.70
CA LYS A 443 -9.67 38.20 -8.71
C LYS A 443 -9.94 38.03 -10.19
N ARG A 444 -9.32 37.02 -10.83
CA ARG A 444 -9.47 36.84 -12.26
C ARG A 444 -10.96 36.63 -12.31
N ARG A 445 -11.71 37.63 -12.82
CA ARG A 445 -13.16 37.53 -12.96
C ARG A 445 -13.32 36.14 -13.52
N PRO A 446 -13.96 35.20 -12.79
CA PRO A 446 -13.95 33.79 -13.16
C PRO A 446 -14.25 33.81 -14.64
N ALA A 447 -13.25 33.43 -15.46
CA ALA A 447 -13.29 33.70 -16.89
C ALA A 447 -14.65 33.17 -17.29
N LYS A 448 -15.58 34.07 -17.71
CA LYS A 448 -17.02 33.77 -17.82
C LYS A 448 -17.06 32.38 -18.40
N ARG A 449 -17.33 31.38 -17.55
CA ARG A 449 -17.12 29.98 -17.94
C ARG A 449 -18.19 29.88 -19.00
N ARG A 450 -17.77 29.93 -20.27
CA ARG A 450 -18.68 29.77 -21.39
C ARG A 450 -19.21 28.40 -21.05
N VAL A 451 -20.47 28.36 -20.61
CA VAL A 451 -21.20 27.10 -20.55
C VAL A 451 -21.36 26.79 -22.03
N GLU A 452 -20.29 26.29 -22.63
CA GLU A 452 -20.39 25.44 -23.79
C GLU A 452 -21.24 24.31 -23.25
N SER A 453 -22.53 24.39 -23.55
CA SER A 453 -23.39 23.23 -23.40
C SER A 453 -22.66 22.10 -24.08
N PHE A 454 -22.27 21.11 -23.28
CA PHE A 454 -21.70 19.87 -23.76
C PHE A 454 -22.67 19.34 -24.82
N LYS A 455 -22.34 19.53 -26.11
CA LYS A 455 -23.11 18.98 -27.23
C LYS A 455 -22.70 17.52 -27.45
N ASP A 456 -22.60 16.76 -26.37
CA ASP A 456 -22.34 15.31 -26.39
C ASP A 456 -23.63 14.53 -26.68
N SER A 457 -24.47 15.06 -27.56
CA SER A 457 -25.57 14.30 -28.15
C SER A 457 -25.09 13.36 -29.26
N ASN A 458 -23.80 13.46 -29.65
CA ASN A 458 -23.22 12.64 -30.70
C ASN A 458 -22.26 11.59 -30.09
N PRO A 459 -22.68 10.31 -30.01
CA PRO A 459 -21.86 9.24 -29.43
C PRO A 459 -20.56 8.94 -30.19
N TYR A 460 -20.36 9.52 -31.37
CA TYR A 460 -19.16 9.31 -32.20
C TYR A 460 -18.06 10.38 -31.99
N ASN A 461 -18.33 11.45 -31.24
CA ASN A 461 -17.38 12.54 -31.00
C ASN A 461 -16.93 12.63 -29.53
N PHE A 462 -16.89 11.50 -28.84
CA PHE A 462 -16.32 11.45 -27.50
C PHE A 462 -14.81 11.70 -27.60
N THR A 463 -14.39 12.89 -27.18
CA THR A 463 -12.97 13.20 -26.99
C THR A 463 -12.72 12.99 -25.49
N PRO A 464 -12.00 11.95 -25.08
CA PRO A 464 -11.69 11.76 -23.66
C PRO A 464 -10.88 12.96 -23.15
N PRO A 465 -11.12 13.39 -21.89
CA PRO A 465 -10.49 14.57 -21.29
C PRO A 465 -8.96 14.48 -21.20
#